data_AF-A0A8H6RUL2-F1
#
_entry.id   AF-A0A8H6RUL2-F1
#
_cell.length_a   1.000
_cell.length_b   1.000
_cell.length_c   1.000
_cell.angle_alpha   90.00
_cell.angle_beta   90.00
_cell.angle_gamma   90.00
#
_symmetry.space_group_name_H-M   'P 1'
#
loop_
_entity.id
_entity.type
_entity.pdbx_description
1 polymer ?
#
loop_
_entity_poly.entity_id
_entity_poly.type
_entity_poly.pdbx_seq_one_letter_code
_entity_poly.pdbx_strand_id
1 'polypeptide(L)'
;VLWAREEHTEMSHLKYYAYPGVGERNKTNFCYSQAVRIGDRIECAGQGGWRPEDGVFYKEINQQIDQAFANVDLCLKDAGGKGWSQVFRVNSYHVPINDEAIAAMVRNFKKWMPHHQPIWTCVGVTRLGEDDMRVEVEVVAHDPDGAQKS
;
A
#
# COMPACT_ATOMS: atom_id res chain seq x y z
N VAL A 1 25.23 -43.66 8.44
CA VAL A 1 23.90 -43.15 8.83
C VAL A 1 23.99 -41.63 8.78
N LEU A 2 23.52 -41.04 7.69
CA LEU A 2 23.54 -39.60 7.45
C LEU A 2 22.36 -38.98 8.19
N TRP A 3 22.65 -38.10 9.15
CA TRP A 3 21.65 -37.33 9.87
C TRP A 3 21.18 -36.20 8.96
N ALA A 4 19.93 -36.26 8.49
CA ALA A 4 19.27 -35.12 7.88
C ALA A 4 19.07 -34.06 8.98
N ARG A 5 19.62 -32.86 8.77
CA ARG A 5 19.28 -31.69 9.58
C ARG A 5 17.87 -31.26 9.17
N GLU A 6 16.92 -31.31 10.09
CA GLU A 6 15.63 -30.65 9.93
C GLU A 6 15.89 -29.14 9.91
N GLU A 7 15.77 -28.52 8.73
CA GLU A 7 15.72 -27.07 8.61
C GLU A 7 14.39 -26.59 9.19
N HIS A 8 14.39 -26.23 10.47
CA HIS A 8 13.31 -25.44 11.04
C HIS A 8 13.31 -24.07 10.36
N THR A 9 12.45 -23.91 9.36
CA THR A 9 12.10 -22.60 8.82
C THR A 9 11.27 -21.88 9.88
N GLU A 10 11.93 -21.09 10.73
CA GLU A 10 11.21 -20.15 11.60
C GLU A 10 10.43 -19.18 10.71
N MET A 11 9.10 -19.32 10.72
CA MET A 11 8.22 -18.34 10.10
C MET A 11 8.16 -17.10 10.98
N SER A 12 8.11 -15.92 10.37
CA SER A 12 7.89 -14.67 11.09
C SER A 12 6.61 -14.74 11.92
N HIS A 13 6.67 -14.29 13.17
CA HIS A 13 5.50 -14.17 14.05
C HIS A 13 4.51 -13.08 13.60
N LEU A 14 4.90 -12.24 12.64
CA LEU A 14 4.05 -11.20 12.08
C LEU A 14 3.08 -11.77 11.04
N LYS A 15 1.88 -11.18 11.00
CA LYS A 15 0.87 -11.53 9.99
C LYS A 15 0.98 -10.60 8.78
N TYR A 16 1.22 -11.20 7.62
CA TYR A 16 1.35 -10.51 6.34
C TYR A 16 0.12 -10.75 5.46
N TYR A 17 -0.23 -9.75 4.67
CA TYR A 17 -1.45 -9.67 3.91
C TYR A 17 -1.17 -9.38 2.44
N ALA A 18 -1.98 -9.99 1.58
CA ALA A 18 -1.89 -9.84 0.14
C ALA A 18 -3.32 -10.02 -0.40
N TYR A 19 -3.93 -8.90 -0.80
CA TYR A 19 -5.29 -8.91 -1.34
C TYR A 19 -5.35 -9.72 -2.65
N PRO A 20 -6.52 -10.27 -3.02
CA PRO A 20 -6.68 -11.06 -4.23
C PRO A 20 -6.24 -10.35 -5.51
N GLY A 21 -5.75 -11.12 -6.50
CA GLY A 21 -5.31 -10.57 -7.78
C GLY A 21 -3.88 -10.05 -7.71
N VAL A 22 -3.66 -8.74 -7.87
CA VAL A 22 -2.31 -8.14 -7.92
C VAL A 22 -1.52 -8.40 -6.63
N GLY A 23 -2.17 -8.39 -5.46
CA GLY A 23 -1.49 -8.65 -4.20
C GLY A 23 -0.88 -10.05 -4.14
N GLU A 24 -1.68 -11.08 -4.43
CA GLU A 24 -1.24 -12.49 -4.50
C GLU A 24 -0.21 -12.73 -5.62
N ARG A 25 -0.43 -12.12 -6.80
CA ARG A 25 0.54 -12.12 -7.92
C ARG A 25 1.88 -11.58 -7.46
N ASN A 26 1.90 -10.41 -6.81
CA ASN A 26 3.12 -9.76 -6.39
C ASN A 26 3.82 -10.55 -5.27
N LYS A 27 3.06 -11.14 -4.35
CA LYS A 27 3.60 -12.06 -3.34
C LYS A 27 4.33 -13.25 -3.96
N THR A 28 3.77 -13.81 -5.02
CA THR A 28 4.33 -14.98 -5.72
C THR A 28 5.54 -14.60 -6.58
N ASN A 29 5.45 -13.50 -7.32
CA ASN A 29 6.44 -13.15 -8.35
C ASN A 29 7.60 -12.29 -7.82
N PHE A 30 7.37 -11.51 -6.77
CA PHE A 30 8.33 -10.53 -6.24
C PHE A 30 8.67 -10.75 -4.75
N CYS A 31 8.13 -11.80 -4.12
CA CYS A 31 8.47 -12.20 -2.76
C CYS A 31 8.21 -11.12 -1.69
N TYR A 32 7.18 -10.27 -1.84
CA TYR A 32 6.78 -9.30 -0.83
C TYR A 32 5.26 -9.30 -0.60
N SER A 33 4.83 -8.88 0.59
CA SER A 33 3.40 -8.78 0.93
C SER A 33 2.91 -7.32 0.84
N GLN A 34 1.62 -7.13 0.57
CA GLN A 34 1.04 -5.80 0.39
C GLN A 34 0.92 -5.03 1.71
N ALA A 35 0.70 -5.74 2.81
CA ALA A 35 0.73 -5.15 4.14
C ALA A 35 1.26 -6.13 5.19
N VAL A 36 1.65 -5.55 6.32
CA VAL A 36 1.91 -6.27 7.57
C VAL A 36 1.11 -5.61 8.69
N ARG A 37 0.57 -6.42 9.59
CA ARG A 37 -0.05 -5.92 10.83
C ARG A 37 0.86 -6.17 12.02
N ILE A 38 1.11 -5.12 12.80
CA ILE A 38 1.95 -5.11 14.00
C ILE A 38 1.10 -4.55 15.14
N GLY A 39 0.37 -5.42 15.85
CA GLY A 39 -0.53 -5.02 16.93
C GLY A 39 -1.63 -4.05 16.44
N ASP A 40 -1.55 -2.80 16.91
CA ASP A 40 -2.46 -1.70 16.56
C ASP A 40 -2.02 -0.91 15.32
N ARG A 41 -1.00 -1.37 14.59
CA ARG A 41 -0.45 -0.68 13.44
C ARG A 41 -0.53 -1.54 12.18
N ILE A 42 -0.87 -0.91 11.06
CA ILE A 42 -0.80 -1.52 9.72
C ILE A 42 0.20 -0.73 8.90
N GLU A 43 1.16 -1.42 8.31
CA GLU A 43 2.10 -0.85 7.34
C GLU A 43 1.81 -1.43 5.96
N CYS A 44 1.57 -0.55 4.98
CA CYS A 44 1.36 -0.94 3.60
C CYS A 44 2.66 -0.79 2.81
N ALA A 45 2.95 -1.77 1.95
CA ALA A 45 3.84 -1.56 0.82
C ALA A 45 3.27 -0.49 -0.11
N GLY A 46 4.13 0.10 -0.94
CA GLY A 46 3.73 1.11 -1.91
C GLY A 46 2.62 0.61 -2.84
N GLN A 47 1.53 1.37 -2.94
CA GLN A 47 0.41 1.12 -3.83
C GLN A 47 0.45 2.09 -5.02
N GLY A 48 0.37 1.56 -6.23
CA GLY A 48 0.34 2.30 -7.48
C GLY A 48 -1.04 2.31 -8.12
N GLY A 49 -1.15 2.96 -9.27
CA GLY A 49 -2.40 3.14 -10.01
C GLY A 49 -2.86 1.94 -10.85
N TRP A 50 -2.51 0.71 -10.46
CA TRP A 50 -2.94 -0.51 -11.14
C TRP A 50 -4.37 -0.90 -10.78
N ARG A 51 -5.09 -1.56 -11.69
CA ARG A 51 -6.32 -2.25 -11.31
C ARG A 51 -6.00 -3.50 -10.51
N PRO A 52 -6.64 -3.72 -9.34
CA PRO A 52 -6.26 -4.81 -8.46
C PRO A 52 -6.59 -6.20 -9.03
N GLU A 53 -7.49 -6.30 -10.02
CA GLU A 53 -7.87 -7.59 -10.60
C GLU A 53 -6.84 -8.12 -11.60
N ASP A 54 -6.19 -7.26 -12.38
CA ASP A 54 -5.32 -7.67 -13.50
C ASP A 54 -4.01 -6.90 -13.65
N GLY A 55 -3.77 -5.89 -12.82
CA GLY A 55 -2.52 -5.13 -12.82
C GLY A 55 -2.42 -4.04 -13.90
N VAL A 56 -3.48 -3.82 -14.70
CA VAL A 56 -3.44 -2.82 -15.77
C VAL A 56 -3.45 -1.40 -15.20
N PHE A 57 -2.57 -0.54 -15.69
CA PHE A 57 -2.49 0.87 -15.30
C PHE A 57 -3.41 1.75 -16.16
N TYR A 58 -4.02 2.76 -15.53
CA TYR A 58 -4.57 3.88 -16.27
C TYR A 58 -3.45 4.69 -16.93
N LYS A 59 -3.68 5.26 -18.12
CA LYS A 59 -2.66 6.10 -18.78
C LYS A 59 -2.59 7.50 -18.17
N GLU A 60 -3.73 8.02 -17.72
CA GLU A 60 -3.84 9.37 -17.18
C GLU A 60 -3.41 9.43 -15.71
N ILE A 61 -2.58 10.43 -15.38
CA ILE A 61 -2.00 10.59 -14.04
C ILE A 61 -3.07 10.73 -12.95
N ASN A 62 -4.15 11.46 -13.23
CA ASN A 62 -5.23 11.63 -12.27
C ASN A 62 -5.91 10.31 -11.93
N GLN A 63 -6.18 9.48 -12.94
CA GLN A 63 -6.81 8.19 -12.75
C GLN A 63 -5.87 7.22 -12.03
N GLN A 64 -4.56 7.24 -12.32
CA GLN A 64 -3.59 6.45 -11.57
C GLN A 64 -3.53 6.86 -10.10
N ILE A 65 -3.55 8.15 -9.79
CA ILE A 65 -3.54 8.62 -8.39
C ILE A 65 -4.84 8.24 -7.69
N ASP A 66 -6.00 8.43 -8.32
CA ASP A 66 -7.28 8.01 -7.74
C ASP A 66 -7.31 6.49 -7.48
N GLN A 67 -6.77 5.70 -8.40
CA GLN A 67 -6.68 4.25 -8.27
C GLN A 67 -5.67 3.84 -7.19
N ALA A 68 -4.52 4.51 -7.08
CA ALA A 68 -3.55 4.26 -6.01
C ALA A 68 -4.19 4.49 -4.64
N PHE A 69 -5.03 5.52 -4.49
CA PHE A 69 -5.79 5.72 -3.26
C PHE A 69 -6.81 4.60 -3.00
N ALA A 70 -7.52 4.14 -4.03
CA ALA A 70 -8.42 2.99 -3.90
C ALA A 70 -7.67 1.71 -3.50
N ASN A 71 -6.46 1.50 -4.02
CA ASN A 71 -5.62 0.35 -3.70
C ASN A 71 -5.07 0.41 -2.26
N VAL A 72 -4.71 1.59 -1.76
CA VAL A 72 -4.39 1.77 -0.33
C VAL A 72 -5.58 1.39 0.55
N ASP A 73 -6.79 1.84 0.21
CA ASP A 73 -7.99 1.50 0.97
C ASP A 73 -8.25 0.00 1.00
N LEU A 74 -8.14 -0.65 -0.17
CA LEU A 74 -8.21 -2.11 -0.31
C LEU A 74 -7.17 -2.81 0.56
N CYS A 75 -5.91 -2.38 0.47
CA CYS A 75 -4.79 -2.97 1.19
C CYS A 75 -4.96 -2.87 2.71
N LEU A 76 -5.38 -1.70 3.21
CA LEU A 76 -5.67 -1.50 4.63
C LEU A 76 -6.82 -2.39 5.11
N LYS A 77 -7.90 -2.50 4.32
CA LYS A 77 -9.07 -3.33 4.66
C LYS A 77 -8.77 -4.82 4.64
N ASP A 78 -7.96 -5.29 3.69
CA ASP A 78 -7.47 -6.67 3.65
C ASP A 78 -6.66 -7.03 4.91
N ALA A 79 -5.87 -6.07 5.42
CA ALA A 79 -5.17 -6.17 6.70
C ALA A 79 -6.06 -5.99 7.94
N GLY A 80 -7.39 -5.92 7.77
CA GLY A 80 -8.38 -5.79 8.84
C GLY A 80 -8.60 -4.37 9.36
N GLY A 81 -8.04 -3.36 8.70
CA GLY A 81 -8.25 -1.95 9.03
C GLY A 81 -9.57 -1.39 8.49
N LYS A 82 -9.84 -0.13 8.85
CA LYS A 82 -11.02 0.67 8.45
C LYS A 82 -10.73 1.60 7.27
N GLY A 83 -9.60 1.40 6.58
CA GLY A 83 -9.19 2.19 5.42
C GLY A 83 -8.55 3.53 5.79
N TRP A 84 -8.67 4.51 4.89
CA TRP A 84 -8.00 5.82 4.99
C TRP A 84 -8.27 6.61 6.26
N SER A 85 -9.41 6.39 6.92
CA SER A 85 -9.76 7.07 8.18
C SER A 85 -8.74 6.86 9.32
N GLN A 86 -7.86 5.86 9.18
CA GLN A 86 -6.85 5.47 10.17
C GLN A 86 -5.42 5.87 9.78
N VAL A 87 -5.22 6.42 8.58
CA VAL A 87 -3.88 6.72 8.06
C VAL A 87 -3.32 7.97 8.73
N PHE A 88 -2.14 7.87 9.34
CA PHE A 88 -1.49 9.04 9.94
C PHE A 88 -0.20 9.45 9.21
N ARG A 89 0.44 8.55 8.46
CA ARG A 89 1.65 8.81 7.67
C ARG A 89 1.44 8.41 6.22
N VAL A 90 1.81 9.31 5.30
CA VAL A 90 1.85 9.06 3.86
C VAL A 90 3.22 9.44 3.30
N ASN A 91 3.82 8.53 2.54
CA ASN A 91 4.93 8.82 1.65
C ASN A 91 4.44 8.61 0.22
N SER A 92 4.73 9.55 -0.69
CA SER A 92 4.35 9.42 -2.09
C SER A 92 5.51 9.73 -3.03
N TYR A 93 5.69 8.87 -4.04
CA TYR A 93 6.75 8.95 -5.04
C TYR A 93 6.13 9.11 -6.43
N HIS A 94 6.65 10.02 -7.25
CA HIS A 94 5.99 10.46 -8.50
C HIS A 94 6.93 10.51 -9.70
N VAL A 95 6.41 10.16 -10.88
CA VAL A 95 7.10 10.21 -12.18
C VAL A 95 6.16 10.73 -13.28
N PRO A 96 6.24 11.99 -13.71
CA PRO A 96 6.88 13.11 -13.04
C PRO A 96 6.01 13.68 -11.91
N ILE A 97 6.63 14.42 -10.98
CA ILE A 97 5.91 15.27 -10.02
C ILE A 97 5.60 16.64 -10.67
N ASN A 98 4.32 16.99 -10.77
CA ASN A 98 3.84 18.26 -11.33
C ASN A 98 2.61 18.78 -10.55
N ASP A 99 2.14 19.99 -10.87
CA ASP A 99 1.00 20.62 -10.18
C ASP A 99 -0.28 19.79 -10.28
N GLU A 100 -0.47 19.09 -11.40
CA GLU A 100 -1.62 18.19 -11.60
C GLU A 100 -1.59 17.00 -10.64
N ALA A 101 -0.43 16.35 -10.50
CA ALA A 101 -0.23 15.26 -9.55
C ALA A 101 -0.40 15.74 -8.10
N ILE A 102 0.09 16.94 -7.76
CA ILE A 102 -0.06 17.52 -6.43
C ILE A 102 -1.53 17.85 -6.14
N ALA A 103 -2.24 18.46 -7.08
CA ALA A 103 -3.68 18.69 -6.97
C ALA A 103 -4.46 17.38 -6.82
N ALA A 104 -4.00 16.31 -7.47
CA ALA A 104 -4.56 14.97 -7.35
C ALA A 104 -4.38 14.32 -5.98
N MET A 105 -3.21 14.46 -5.39
CA MET A 105 -2.97 14.03 -4.01
C MET A 105 -3.87 14.80 -3.04
N VAL A 106 -3.92 16.13 -3.16
CA VAL A 106 -4.71 17.00 -2.27
C VAL A 106 -6.21 16.71 -2.35
N ARG A 107 -6.79 16.52 -3.55
CA ARG A 107 -8.22 16.19 -3.67
C ARG A 107 -8.53 14.84 -3.01
N ASN A 108 -7.62 13.87 -3.13
CA ASN A 108 -7.84 12.56 -2.56
C ASN A 108 -7.68 12.58 -1.04
N PHE A 109 -6.72 13.33 -0.48
CA PHE A 109 -6.66 13.53 0.97
C PHE A 109 -7.95 14.12 1.52
N LYS A 110 -8.51 15.15 0.86
CA LYS A 110 -9.80 15.73 1.28
C LYS A 110 -10.97 14.73 1.19
N LYS A 111 -10.99 13.90 0.15
CA LYS A 111 -12.04 12.90 -0.07
C LYS A 111 -11.98 11.75 0.94
N TRP A 112 -10.79 11.19 1.14
CA TRP A 112 -10.59 9.94 1.88
C TRP A 112 -10.33 10.17 3.38
N MET A 113 -9.82 11.34 3.76
CA MET A 113 -9.57 11.74 5.15
C MET A 113 -10.26 13.08 5.48
N PRO A 114 -11.59 13.17 5.37
CA PRO A 114 -12.30 14.44 5.59
C PRO A 114 -12.24 14.95 7.05
N HIS A 115 -11.79 14.12 7.99
CA HIS A 115 -11.82 14.41 9.43
C HIS A 115 -10.44 14.49 10.09
N HIS A 116 -9.35 14.35 9.33
CA HIS A 116 -7.98 14.57 9.83
C HIS A 116 -7.01 14.85 8.68
N GLN A 117 -5.79 15.25 8.99
CA GLN A 117 -4.72 15.45 8.01
C GLN A 117 -3.50 14.60 8.42
N PRO A 118 -3.00 13.70 7.56
CA PRO A 118 -1.81 12.92 7.89
C PRO A 118 -0.54 13.78 7.76
N ILE A 119 0.56 13.32 8.34
CA ILE A 119 1.88 13.79 7.90
C ILE A 119 2.13 13.26 6.48
N TRP A 120 2.72 14.09 5.61
CA TRP A 120 2.95 13.74 4.22
C TRP A 120 4.33 14.16 3.74
N THR A 121 5.07 13.20 3.17
CA THR A 121 6.30 13.46 2.41
C THR A 121 6.05 13.15 0.93
N CYS A 122 6.39 14.09 0.06
CA CYS A 122 6.19 13.98 -1.39
C CYS A 122 7.52 14.13 -2.13
N VAL A 123 7.87 13.17 -2.98
CA VAL A 123 9.17 13.11 -3.65
C VAL A 123 9.00 12.80 -5.13
N GLY A 124 9.71 13.55 -5.98
CA GLY A 124 9.91 13.17 -7.38
C GLY A 124 11.05 12.15 -7.50
N VAL A 125 10.82 11.06 -8.23
CA VAL A 125 11.83 10.01 -8.46
C VAL A 125 12.06 9.83 -9.96
N THR A 126 13.12 9.11 -10.34
CA THR A 126 13.44 8.90 -11.76
C THR A 126 12.65 7.75 -12.39
N ARG A 127 12.17 6.80 -11.58
CA ARG A 127 11.43 5.60 -12.00
C ARG A 127 10.71 4.94 -10.82
N LEU A 128 9.66 4.15 -11.09
CA LEU A 128 8.92 3.30 -10.16
C LEU A 128 9.01 1.81 -10.55
N GLY A 129 8.35 0.93 -9.79
CA GLY A 129 8.46 -0.53 -9.94
C GLY A 129 8.07 -1.07 -11.32
N GLU A 130 7.06 -0.49 -11.97
CA GLU A 130 6.62 -0.87 -13.32
C GLU A 130 6.73 0.32 -14.30
N ASP A 131 6.97 0.05 -15.59
CA ASP A 131 7.25 1.10 -16.61
C ASP A 131 6.10 2.10 -16.78
N ASP A 132 4.85 1.66 -16.63
CA ASP A 132 3.65 2.49 -16.75
C ASP A 132 3.22 3.14 -15.43
N MET A 133 3.92 2.85 -14.33
CA MET A 133 3.60 3.41 -13.03
C MET A 133 4.05 4.87 -12.94
N ARG A 134 3.16 5.75 -12.48
CA ARG A 134 3.42 7.20 -12.36
C ARG A 134 3.34 7.72 -10.93
N VAL A 135 2.75 6.94 -10.03
CA VAL A 135 2.65 7.24 -8.60
C VAL A 135 2.82 5.97 -7.79
N GLU A 136 3.47 6.09 -6.64
CA GLU A 136 3.51 5.08 -5.58
C GLU A 136 3.15 5.73 -4.25
N VAL A 137 2.20 5.15 -3.52
CA VAL A 137 1.71 5.66 -2.24
C VAL A 137 1.91 4.61 -1.15
N GLU A 138 2.80 4.90 -0.21
CA GLU A 138 3.10 4.08 0.97
C GLU A 138 2.43 4.74 2.19
N VAL A 139 1.72 3.95 3.00
CA VAL A 139 1.01 4.49 4.17
C VAL A 139 1.23 3.67 5.42
N VAL A 140 1.02 4.33 6.56
CA VAL A 140 0.86 3.67 7.84
C VAL A 140 -0.45 4.11 8.47
N ALA A 141 -1.21 3.13 8.96
CA ALA A 141 -2.43 3.33 9.71
C ALA A 141 -2.29 2.90 11.17
N HIS A 142 -3.05 3.57 12.04
CA HIS A 142 -3.19 3.24 13.46
C HIS A 142 -4.64 2.80 13.76
N ASP A 143 -4.78 1.61 14.33
CA ASP A 143 -6.03 0.91 14.59
C ASP A 143 -6.01 0.28 16.00
N PRO A 144 -6.22 1.10 17.05
CA PRO A 144 -6.16 0.66 18.45
C PRO A 144 -7.23 -0.38 18.79
N ASP A 145 -8.38 -0.36 18.10
CA ASP A 145 -9.47 -1.32 18.33
C ASP A 145 -9.16 -2.71 17.76
N GLY A 146 -8.46 -2.76 16.61
CA GLY A 146 -8.17 -4.02 15.94
C GLY A 146 -7.13 -4.88 16.67
N ALA A 147 -6.24 -4.26 17.46
CA ALA A 147 -5.31 -4.98 18.33
C ALA A 147 -5.99 -5.77 19.46
N GLN A 148 -7.21 -5.37 19.84
CA GLN A 148 -7.98 -6.05 20.90
C GLN A 148 -8.67 -7.33 20.38
N LYS A 149 -8.67 -7.55 19.07
CA LYS A 149 -9.35 -8.68 18.40
C LYS A 149 -8.38 -9.71 17.80
N SER A 150 -7.07 -9.43 17.83
CA SER A 150 -6.00 -10.23 17.22
C SER A 150 -5.31 -11.14 18.22
#